data_AF-A0A218WH82-F1
#
_entry.id   AF-A0A218WH82-F1
#
_cell.length_a   1.000
_cell.length_b   1.000
_cell.length_c   1.000
_cell.angle_alpha   90.00
_cell.angle_beta   90.00
_cell.angle_gamma   90.00
#
_symmetry.space_group_name_H-M   'P 1'
#
loop_
_entity.id
_entity.type
_entity.pdbx_description
1 polymer ?
#
loop_
_entity_poly.entity_id
_entity_poly.type
_entity_poly.pdbx_seq_one_letter_code
_entity_poly.pdbx_strand_id
1 'polypeptide(L)'
;MTVGDRLRLLLRSGLRLQTPPRHLESSASTSCCFSVSTSTAQVEHERPHTSFAAPPPEGRWRPPITFLEHVQQAALSIFGASGFDPKRYVNLSLKSDLPAAERAFDELRASATAQDLETFMRSYFEDAGGDLEHYEPPDYTPEPEGFLPAVKSREVREWALEAHALWKSLSRKISDGVRARPARSPTR
;
A
#
# COMPACT_ATOMS: atom_id res chain seq x y z
N MET A 1 -12.29 -27.58 -10.16
CA MET A 1 -11.56 -26.81 -9.13
C MET A 1 -11.09 -25.53 -9.78
N THR A 2 -11.48 -24.39 -9.23
CA THR A 2 -11.04 -23.06 -9.69
C THR A 2 -9.62 -22.79 -9.20
N VAL A 3 -8.93 -21.82 -9.81
CA VAL A 3 -7.59 -21.35 -9.37
C VAL A 3 -7.61 -20.96 -7.88
N GLY A 4 -8.74 -20.41 -7.40
CA GLY A 4 -8.98 -20.11 -5.98
C GLY A 4 -9.02 -21.34 -5.07
N ASP A 5 -9.53 -22.48 -5.56
CA ASP A 5 -9.59 -23.73 -4.79
C ASP A 5 -8.20 -24.33 -4.59
N ARG A 6 -7.33 -24.24 -5.61
CA ARG A 6 -5.93 -24.69 -5.54
C ARG A 6 -5.09 -23.82 -4.61
N LEU A 7 -5.30 -22.50 -4.62
CA LEU A 7 -4.61 -21.57 -3.72
C LEU A 7 -4.91 -21.83 -2.23
N ARG A 8 -6.17 -22.17 -1.91
CA ARG A 8 -6.58 -22.53 -0.54
C ARG A 8 -5.98 -23.85 -0.05
N LEU A 9 -5.77 -24.81 -0.96
CA LEU A 9 -5.10 -26.08 -0.66
C LEU A 9 -3.60 -25.88 -0.39
N LEU A 10 -2.92 -25.04 -1.17
CA LEU A 10 -1.48 -24.79 -0.99
C LEU A 10 -1.16 -24.00 0.29
N LEU A 11 -2.00 -23.02 0.67
CA LEU A 11 -1.82 -22.29 1.93
C LEU A 11 -1.98 -23.17 3.18
N ARG A 12 -2.73 -24.29 3.09
CA ARG A 12 -2.83 -25.31 4.14
C ARG A 12 -1.64 -26.28 4.17
N SER A 13 -0.83 -26.33 3.11
CA SER A 13 0.18 -27.36 2.91
C SER A 13 1.55 -27.06 3.52
N GLY A 14 1.75 -25.87 4.13
CA GLY A 14 2.91 -25.60 5.00
C GLY A 14 4.30 -25.80 4.37
N LEU A 15 4.44 -25.75 3.04
CA LEU A 15 5.73 -25.90 2.36
C LEU A 15 6.59 -24.65 2.59
N ARG A 16 7.41 -24.71 3.65
CA ARG A 16 8.51 -23.77 3.88
C ARG A 16 9.49 -23.86 2.71
N LEU A 17 9.67 -22.74 2.00
CA LEU A 17 10.80 -22.55 1.10
C LEU A 17 12.09 -22.59 1.94
N GLN A 18 12.87 -23.67 1.82
CA GLN A 18 14.23 -23.71 2.36
C GLN A 18 15.11 -22.79 1.50
N THR A 19 15.81 -21.87 2.14
CA THR A 19 16.86 -21.07 1.51
C THR A 19 18.11 -21.94 1.26
N PRO A 20 18.80 -21.78 0.11
CA PRO A 20 20.00 -22.57 -0.18
C PRO A 20 21.22 -22.11 0.65
N PRO A 21 22.19 -23.01 0.92
CA PRO A 21 23.34 -22.71 1.77
C PRO A 21 24.39 -21.86 1.03
N ARG A 22 24.94 -20.86 1.73
CA ARG A 22 26.15 -20.14 1.29
C ARG A 22 27.37 -20.98 1.64
N HIS A 23 28.12 -21.41 0.62
CA HIS A 23 29.44 -22.00 0.79
C HIS A 23 30.54 -20.92 0.70
N LEU A 24 31.49 -21.07 1.64
CA LEU A 24 32.92 -20.71 1.60
C LEU A 24 33.31 -19.25 1.29
N GLU A 25 33.75 -18.54 2.33
CA GLU A 25 35.06 -17.89 2.31
C GLU A 25 35.82 -18.24 3.60
N SER A 26 37.08 -18.61 3.41
CA SER A 26 38.00 -19.14 4.41
C SER A 26 39.16 -18.17 4.60
N SER A 27 39.48 -17.94 5.88
CA SER A 27 40.78 -17.60 6.44
C SER A 27 41.38 -16.20 6.19
N ALA A 28 41.50 -15.42 7.26
CA ALA A 28 42.81 -15.09 7.80
C ALA A 28 42.70 -14.61 9.26
N SER A 29 43.38 -15.34 10.13
CA SER A 29 43.65 -15.02 11.53
C SER A 29 44.63 -13.86 11.63
N THR A 30 44.29 -12.79 12.34
CA THR A 30 45.29 -11.95 13.01
C THR A 30 44.69 -11.36 14.29
N SER A 31 45.18 -11.87 15.40
CA SER A 31 44.95 -11.37 16.75
C SER A 31 45.66 -10.03 16.91
N CYS A 32 44.92 -8.97 17.18
CA CYS A 32 45.46 -7.71 17.69
C CYS A 32 44.68 -7.31 18.95
N CYS A 33 45.30 -7.52 20.10
CA CYS A 33 44.84 -7.00 21.37
C CYS A 33 45.00 -5.48 21.35
N PHE A 34 43.91 -4.72 21.53
CA PHE A 34 44.01 -3.28 21.79
C PHE A 34 43.28 -2.95 23.10
N SER A 35 44.08 -2.54 24.08
CA SER A 35 43.64 -2.10 25.40
C SER A 35 42.81 -0.82 25.29
N VAL A 36 41.67 -0.77 25.97
CA VAL A 36 40.86 0.44 26.11
C VAL A 36 41.48 1.32 27.20
N SER A 37 42.05 2.46 26.79
CA SER A 37 42.37 3.57 27.69
C SER A 37 41.25 4.60 27.61
N THR A 38 40.50 4.78 28.69
CA THR A 38 39.51 5.85 28.82
C THR A 38 40.21 7.17 29.08
N SER A 39 40.23 8.06 28.09
CA SER A 39 40.63 9.47 28.26
C SER A 39 39.38 10.34 28.16
N THR A 40 38.98 10.92 29.29
CA THR A 40 37.92 11.93 29.38
C THR A 40 38.44 13.25 28.85
N ALA A 41 38.14 13.56 27.59
CA ALA A 41 38.25 14.91 27.06
C ALA A 41 36.86 15.54 27.02
N GLN A 42 36.69 16.65 27.74
CA GLN A 42 35.46 17.42 27.77
C GLN A 42 35.28 18.11 26.42
N VAL A 43 34.15 17.82 25.75
CA VAL A 43 33.66 18.61 24.63
C VAL A 43 32.40 19.28 25.13
N GLU A 44 32.45 20.60 25.30
CA GLU A 44 31.25 21.41 25.46
C GLU A 44 30.37 21.21 24.23
N HIS A 45 29.28 20.48 24.42
CA HIS A 45 28.25 20.32 23.43
C HIS A 45 27.33 21.53 23.54
N GLU A 46 27.62 22.58 22.76
CA GLU A 46 26.63 23.63 22.52
C GLU A 46 25.33 22.95 22.06
N ARG A 47 24.29 23.05 22.88
CA ARG A 47 22.94 22.69 22.49
C ARG A 47 22.54 23.63 21.35
N PRO A 48 22.29 23.16 20.12
CA PRO A 48 21.55 23.99 19.21
C PRO A 48 20.15 24.05 19.79
N HIS A 49 19.81 25.19 20.39
CA HIS A 49 18.44 25.58 20.61
C HIS A 49 17.78 25.54 19.24
N THR A 50 17.13 24.42 18.93
CA THR A 50 16.23 24.34 17.80
C THR A 50 15.06 25.21 18.20
N SER A 51 15.16 26.50 17.86
CA SER A 51 14.03 27.39 17.73
C SER A 51 12.96 26.60 17.00
N PHE A 52 11.81 26.43 17.64
CA PHE A 52 10.65 25.86 16.96
C PHE A 52 10.31 26.84 15.85
N ALA A 53 10.85 26.56 14.66
CA ALA A 53 10.66 27.37 13.49
C ALA A 53 9.16 27.57 13.31
N ALA A 54 8.75 28.81 13.07
CA ALA A 54 7.38 29.18 12.79
C ALA A 54 6.72 28.17 11.82
N PRO A 55 5.43 27.87 11.97
CA PRO A 55 4.75 26.91 11.13
C PRO A 55 4.98 27.27 9.65
N PRO A 56 5.40 26.31 8.81
CA PRO A 56 5.75 26.56 7.43
C PRO A 56 4.53 27.07 6.65
N PRO A 57 4.73 27.92 5.63
CA PRO A 57 3.65 28.53 4.87
C PRO A 57 2.78 27.44 4.21
N GLU A 58 1.48 27.72 4.13
CA GLU A 58 0.43 26.86 3.57
C GLU A 58 0.72 26.50 2.09
N GLY A 59 1.56 25.48 1.93
CA GLY A 59 1.85 24.80 0.67
C GLY A 59 2.27 23.35 0.90
N ARG A 60 2.18 22.88 2.15
CA ARG A 60 2.43 21.49 2.52
C ARG A 60 1.18 20.70 2.19
N TRP A 61 1.33 19.83 1.19
CA TRP A 61 0.45 18.72 0.90
C TRP A 61 -0.17 18.13 2.17
N ARG A 62 -1.50 18.15 2.26
CA ARG A 62 -2.26 17.50 3.32
C ARG A 62 -2.93 16.27 2.70
N PRO A 63 -2.37 15.06 2.88
CA PRO A 63 -3.04 13.85 2.44
C PRO A 63 -4.43 13.77 3.06
N PRO A 64 -5.46 13.31 2.32
CA PRO A 64 -6.83 13.28 2.83
C PRO A 64 -7.08 12.20 3.89
N ILE A 65 -6.03 11.51 4.37
CA ILE A 65 -6.13 10.31 5.23
C ILE A 65 -7.01 10.57 6.46
N THR A 66 -6.79 11.65 7.19
CA THR A 66 -7.58 11.99 8.39
C THR A 66 -9.06 12.22 8.06
N PHE A 67 -9.34 12.80 6.90
CA PHE A 67 -10.71 13.00 6.44
C PHE A 67 -11.36 11.67 6.04
N LEU A 68 -10.63 10.79 5.36
CA LEU A 68 -11.12 9.45 5.01
C LEU A 68 -11.42 8.60 6.25
N GLU A 69 -10.62 8.73 7.32
CA GLU A 69 -10.89 8.09 8.61
C GLU A 69 -12.21 8.57 9.23
N HIS A 70 -12.53 9.86 9.14
CA HIS A 70 -13.81 10.39 9.62
C HIS A 70 -15.00 9.85 8.82
N VAL A 71 -14.86 9.77 7.49
CA VAL A 71 -15.88 9.17 6.62
C VAL A 71 -16.06 7.68 6.94
N GLN A 72 -14.96 6.97 7.17
CA GLN A 72 -14.96 5.56 7.56
C GLN A 72 -15.69 5.34 8.90
N GLN A 73 -15.44 6.20 9.90
CA GLN A 73 -16.08 6.10 11.20
C GLN A 73 -17.59 6.38 11.12
N ALA A 74 -18.01 7.37 10.33
CA ALA A 74 -19.42 7.65 10.09
C ALA A 74 -20.11 6.48 9.37
N ALA A 75 -19.46 5.92 8.35
CA ALA A 75 -19.96 4.75 7.65
C ALA A 75 -20.13 3.53 8.56
N LEU A 76 -19.15 3.25 9.43
CA LEU A 76 -19.25 2.16 10.40
C LEU A 76 -20.42 2.38 11.38
N SER A 77 -20.63 3.63 11.83
CA SER A 77 -21.73 3.98 12.73
C SER A 77 -23.11 3.83 12.07
N ILE A 78 -23.21 4.12 10.76
CA ILE A 78 -24.49 4.16 10.04
C ILE A 78 -24.86 2.78 9.47
N PHE A 79 -23.91 2.07 8.85
CA PHE A 79 -24.17 0.79 8.20
C PHE A 79 -23.96 -0.43 9.11
N GLY A 80 -23.25 -0.25 10.24
CA GLY A 80 -22.87 -1.33 11.14
C GLY A 80 -21.81 -2.27 10.55
N ALA A 81 -21.35 -3.23 11.36
CA ALA A 81 -20.21 -4.08 11.01
C ALA A 81 -20.47 -5.06 9.85
N SER A 82 -21.72 -5.48 9.64
CA SER A 82 -22.07 -6.47 8.60
C SER A 82 -22.12 -5.90 7.19
N GLY A 83 -22.25 -4.58 7.03
CA GLY A 83 -22.35 -3.89 5.75
C GLY A 83 -21.14 -3.04 5.38
N PHE A 84 -20.05 -3.17 6.15
CA PHE A 84 -18.93 -2.23 6.12
C PHE A 84 -17.63 -2.92 5.70
N ASP A 85 -16.99 -2.40 4.64
CA ASP A 85 -15.62 -2.77 4.25
C ASP A 85 -14.66 -1.62 4.56
N PRO A 86 -13.74 -1.76 5.55
CA PRO A 86 -12.79 -0.71 5.89
C PRO A 86 -11.86 -0.37 4.72
N LYS A 87 -11.52 -1.34 3.87
CA LYS A 87 -10.59 -1.11 2.75
C LYS A 87 -11.20 -0.20 1.68
N ARG A 88 -12.53 -0.11 1.61
CA ARG A 88 -13.23 0.77 0.68
C ARG A 88 -12.90 2.24 0.94
N TYR A 89 -12.95 2.67 2.20
CA TYR A 89 -12.89 4.09 2.56
C TYR A 89 -11.47 4.67 2.50
N VAL A 90 -10.47 3.88 2.87
CA VAL A 90 -9.06 4.30 2.82
C VAL A 90 -8.50 4.48 1.41
N ASN A 91 -9.19 3.93 0.39
CA ASN A 91 -8.78 4.01 -1.01
C ASN A 91 -9.64 4.99 -1.84
N LEU A 92 -10.46 5.82 -1.20
CA LEU A 92 -11.28 6.79 -1.93
C LEU A 92 -10.45 7.97 -2.40
N SER A 93 -10.64 8.32 -3.67
CA SER A 93 -10.10 9.56 -4.25
C SER A 93 -11.18 10.63 -4.31
N LEU A 94 -10.80 11.89 -4.11
CA LEU A 94 -11.72 13.02 -4.16
C LEU A 94 -12.03 13.46 -5.60
N LYS A 95 -13.29 13.73 -5.88
CA LYS A 95 -13.76 14.41 -7.11
C LYS A 95 -13.44 15.91 -7.08
N SER A 96 -13.47 16.52 -5.89
CA SER A 96 -13.19 17.94 -5.65
C SER A 96 -11.90 18.14 -4.86
N ASP A 97 -11.61 19.39 -4.49
CA ASP A 97 -10.61 19.69 -3.47
C ASP A 97 -11.06 19.24 -2.07
N LEU A 98 -10.08 18.93 -1.22
CA LEU A 98 -10.29 18.45 0.15
C LEU A 98 -11.14 19.43 1.00
N PRO A 99 -10.87 20.75 0.99
CA PRO A 99 -11.64 21.69 1.83
C PRO A 99 -13.13 21.77 1.46
N ALA A 100 -13.51 21.54 0.19
CA ALA A 100 -14.92 21.50 -0.18
C ALA A 100 -15.61 20.22 0.32
N ALA A 101 -14.93 19.08 0.25
CA ALA A 101 -15.45 17.80 0.75
C ALA A 101 -15.57 17.79 2.28
N GLU A 102 -14.58 18.35 2.99
CA GLU A 102 -14.61 18.50 4.45
C GLU A 102 -15.82 19.33 4.91
N ARG A 103 -16.04 20.51 4.31
CA ARG A 103 -17.19 21.37 4.64
C ARG A 103 -18.53 20.67 4.41
N ALA A 104 -18.69 20.02 3.26
CA ALA A 104 -19.92 19.30 2.95
C ALA A 104 -20.18 18.11 3.89
N PHE A 105 -19.12 17.44 4.35
CA PHE A 105 -19.24 16.37 5.33
C PHE A 105 -19.60 16.87 6.73
N ASP A 106 -19.06 18.01 7.14
CA ASP A 106 -19.38 18.63 8.43
C ASP A 106 -20.83 19.12 8.50
N GLU A 107 -21.43 19.50 7.38
CA GLU A 107 -22.88 19.79 7.30
C GLU A 107 -23.73 18.52 7.42
N LEU A 108 -23.23 17.39 6.91
CA LEU A 108 -23.93 16.10 6.89
C LEU A 108 -24.00 15.43 8.29
N ARG A 109 -22.87 15.46 9.02
CA ARG A 109 -22.66 14.65 10.24
C ARG A 109 -23.63 14.89 11.39
N ALA A 110 -24.39 15.99 11.38
CA ALA A 110 -25.29 16.33 12.48
C ALA A 110 -26.47 15.35 12.63
N SER A 111 -26.91 14.69 11.54
CA SER A 111 -28.02 13.72 11.55
C SER A 111 -28.13 12.85 10.29
N ALA A 112 -26.99 12.49 9.68
CA ALA A 112 -26.96 11.78 8.42
C ALA A 112 -27.66 10.41 8.48
N THR A 113 -28.56 10.16 7.53
CA THR A 113 -29.07 8.82 7.25
C THR A 113 -28.10 8.03 6.36
N ALA A 114 -28.34 6.73 6.21
CA ALA A 114 -27.63 5.89 5.22
C ALA A 114 -27.68 6.47 3.81
N GLN A 115 -28.85 6.97 3.40
CA GLN A 115 -29.04 7.55 2.06
C GLN A 115 -28.29 8.88 1.89
N ASP A 116 -28.21 9.69 2.95
CA ASP A 116 -27.46 10.94 2.93
C ASP A 116 -25.97 10.68 2.75
N LEU A 117 -25.41 9.71 3.48
CA LEU A 117 -24.02 9.30 3.34
C LEU A 117 -23.74 8.71 1.96
N GLU A 118 -24.61 7.86 1.41
CA GLU A 118 -24.45 7.34 0.04
C GLU A 118 -24.46 8.46 -1.02
N THR A 119 -25.34 9.44 -0.86
CA THR A 119 -25.45 10.59 -1.77
C THR A 119 -24.19 11.45 -1.69
N PHE A 120 -23.71 11.73 -0.48
CA PHE A 120 -22.44 12.41 -0.25
C PHE A 120 -21.28 11.67 -0.90
N MET A 121 -21.18 10.36 -0.69
CA MET A 121 -20.12 9.52 -1.24
C MET A 121 -20.08 9.59 -2.76
N ARG A 122 -21.23 9.49 -3.42
CA ARG A 122 -21.34 9.59 -4.88
C ARG A 122 -20.95 10.96 -5.42
N SER A 123 -21.16 12.02 -4.64
CA SER A 123 -20.95 13.40 -5.06
C SER A 123 -19.49 13.84 -4.91
N TYR A 124 -18.80 13.39 -3.86
CA TYR A 124 -17.47 13.88 -3.50
C TYR A 124 -16.33 12.88 -3.73
N PHE A 125 -16.61 11.59 -3.91
CA PHE A 125 -15.59 10.58 -4.15
C PHE A 125 -15.74 9.90 -5.50
N GLU A 126 -14.61 9.54 -6.09
CA GLU A 126 -14.54 8.56 -7.16
C GLU A 126 -14.87 7.17 -6.63
N ASP A 127 -15.24 6.27 -7.53
CA ASP A 127 -15.42 4.86 -7.17
C ASP A 127 -14.10 4.27 -6.65
N ALA A 128 -14.21 3.30 -5.73
CA ALA A 128 -13.04 2.64 -5.17
C ALA A 128 -12.21 1.99 -6.29
N GLY A 129 -10.93 2.34 -6.39
CA GLY A 129 -10.04 1.88 -7.45
C GLY A 129 -10.07 2.73 -8.73
N GLY A 130 -10.78 3.86 -8.76
CA GLY A 130 -10.75 4.80 -9.91
C GLY A 130 -9.41 5.51 -10.12
N ASP A 131 -8.47 5.37 -9.19
CA ASP A 131 -7.08 5.79 -9.29
C ASP A 131 -6.24 4.88 -10.20
N LEU A 132 -6.74 3.68 -10.49
CA LEU A 132 -6.02 2.65 -11.24
C LEU A 132 -6.73 2.32 -12.57
N GLU A 133 -5.95 2.25 -13.64
CA GLU A 133 -6.41 1.85 -14.97
C GLU A 133 -5.85 0.47 -15.33
N HIS A 134 -6.59 -0.28 -16.16
CA HIS A 134 -6.07 -1.52 -16.75
C HIS A 134 -4.77 -1.23 -17.50
N TYR A 135 -3.77 -2.07 -17.28
CA TYR A 135 -2.49 -1.97 -17.94
C TYR A 135 -2.10 -3.32 -18.51
N GLU A 136 -1.73 -3.32 -19.78
CA GLU A 136 -1.20 -4.49 -20.46
C GLU A 136 0.34 -4.43 -20.38
N PRO A 137 0.99 -5.33 -19.61
CA PRO A 137 2.44 -5.31 -19.48
C PRO A 137 3.11 -5.68 -20.82
N PRO A 138 4.00 -4.83 -21.37
CA PRO A 138 4.60 -5.05 -22.69
C PRO A 138 5.59 -6.22 -22.70
N ASP A 139 6.11 -6.60 -21.54
CA ASP A 139 7.01 -7.71 -21.32
C ASP A 139 6.29 -9.03 -21.00
N TYR A 140 4.95 -9.03 -20.97
CA TYR A 140 4.18 -10.23 -20.74
C TYR A 140 4.27 -11.21 -21.92
N THR A 141 4.70 -12.42 -21.61
CA THR A 141 4.70 -13.58 -22.52
C THR A 141 3.93 -14.72 -21.89
N PRO A 142 3.01 -15.41 -22.59
CA PRO A 142 2.22 -16.50 -21.99
C PRO A 142 3.07 -17.63 -21.42
N GLU A 143 4.19 -17.95 -22.06
CA GLU A 143 5.17 -18.93 -21.60
C GLU A 143 6.53 -18.22 -21.47
N PRO A 144 6.91 -17.75 -20.27
CA PRO A 144 8.19 -17.10 -20.07
C PRO A 144 9.34 -18.09 -20.19
N GLU A 145 10.42 -17.65 -20.85
CA GLU A 145 11.65 -18.43 -20.98
C GLU A 145 12.37 -18.62 -19.63
N GLY A 146 13.22 -19.64 -19.54
CA GLY A 146 14.07 -19.89 -18.38
C GLY A 146 13.49 -20.89 -17.38
N PHE A 147 12.93 -20.41 -16.28
CA PHE A 147 12.65 -21.26 -15.10
C PHE A 147 11.52 -22.29 -15.34
N LEU A 148 10.41 -21.90 -15.97
CA LEU A 148 9.23 -22.79 -16.10
C LEU A 148 9.50 -24.06 -16.92
N PRO A 149 10.23 -24.02 -18.06
CA PRO A 149 10.64 -25.23 -18.77
C PRO A 149 11.47 -26.23 -17.93
N ALA A 150 12.27 -25.74 -16.97
CA ALA A 150 13.11 -26.57 -16.11
C ALA A 150 12.34 -27.28 -14.99
N VAL A 151 11.10 -26.88 -14.71
CA VAL A 151 10.25 -27.49 -13.67
C VAL A 151 9.80 -28.88 -14.12
N LYS A 152 10.31 -29.94 -13.48
CA LYS A 152 10.03 -31.35 -13.87
C LYS A 152 8.56 -31.75 -13.71
N SER A 153 7.87 -31.23 -12.68
CA SER A 153 6.47 -31.56 -12.44
C SER A 153 5.57 -30.79 -13.39
N ARG A 154 4.80 -31.53 -14.22
CA ARG A 154 3.82 -30.95 -15.13
C ARG A 154 2.76 -30.14 -14.39
N GLU A 155 2.24 -30.67 -13.29
CA GLU A 155 1.18 -30.03 -12.50
C GLU A 155 1.63 -28.69 -11.90
N VAL A 156 2.87 -28.63 -11.40
CA VAL A 156 3.45 -27.40 -10.87
C VAL A 156 3.69 -26.39 -11.97
N ARG A 157 4.12 -26.84 -13.15
CA ARG A 157 4.33 -25.98 -14.33
C ARG A 157 3.02 -25.37 -14.81
N GLU A 158 1.97 -26.17 -14.95
CA GLU A 158 0.62 -25.69 -15.33
C GLU A 158 0.09 -24.67 -14.32
N TRP A 159 0.20 -24.95 -13.02
CA TRP A 159 -0.19 -24.00 -11.99
C TRP A 159 0.62 -22.69 -12.05
N ALA A 160 1.92 -22.77 -12.32
CA ALA A 160 2.74 -21.58 -12.45
C ALA A 160 2.35 -20.72 -13.66
N LEU A 161 1.96 -21.35 -14.78
CA LEU A 161 1.40 -20.64 -15.94
C LEU A 161 0.04 -20.02 -15.64
N GLU A 162 -0.83 -20.69 -14.89
CA GLU A 162 -2.09 -20.13 -14.40
C GLU A 162 -1.84 -18.88 -13.53
N ALA A 163 -0.88 -18.96 -12.59
CA ALA A 163 -0.50 -17.84 -11.74
C ALA A 163 0.13 -16.68 -12.55
N HIS A 164 0.96 -17.00 -13.54
CA HIS A 164 1.56 -16.02 -14.45
C HIS A 164 0.49 -15.29 -15.27
N ALA A 165 -0.53 -16.00 -15.76
CA ALA A 165 -1.64 -15.40 -16.48
C ALA A 165 -2.45 -14.40 -15.62
N LEU A 166 -2.51 -14.61 -14.30
CA LEU A 166 -3.15 -13.65 -13.41
C LEU A 166 -2.41 -12.31 -13.40
N TRP A 167 -1.07 -12.29 -13.50
CA TRP A 167 -0.31 -11.04 -13.50
C TRP A 167 -0.75 -10.08 -14.60
N LYS A 168 -0.96 -10.58 -15.83
CA LYS A 168 -1.54 -9.78 -16.92
C LYS A 168 -2.91 -9.22 -16.57
N SER A 169 -3.81 -10.05 -16.02
CA SER A 169 -5.17 -9.62 -15.68
C SER A 169 -5.24 -8.62 -14.50
N LEU A 170 -4.27 -8.69 -13.59
CA LEU A 170 -4.19 -7.89 -12.37
C LEU A 170 -3.32 -6.65 -12.53
N SER A 171 -2.59 -6.54 -13.64
CA SER A 171 -1.73 -5.39 -13.91
C SER A 171 -2.52 -4.11 -14.06
N ARG A 172 -2.12 -3.10 -13.30
CA ARG A 172 -2.73 -1.77 -13.27
C ARG A 172 -1.65 -0.71 -13.32
N LYS A 173 -2.00 0.45 -13.87
CA LYS A 173 -1.17 1.67 -13.81
C LYS A 173 -1.95 2.77 -13.11
N ILE A 174 -1.24 3.74 -12.53
CA ILE A 174 -1.85 4.94 -11.96
C ILE A 174 -2.45 5.78 -13.10
N SER A 175 -3.71 6.18 -12.94
CA SER A 175 -4.41 7.02 -13.91
C SER A 175 -3.75 8.38 -14.07
N ASP A 176 -3.86 8.97 -15.27
CA ASP A 176 -3.28 10.30 -15.51
C ASP A 176 -3.99 11.39 -14.68
N GLY A 177 -5.24 11.16 -14.26
CA GLY A 177 -5.99 12.03 -13.36
C GLY A 177 -5.34 12.18 -11.99
N VAL A 178 -4.82 11.08 -11.42
CA VAL A 178 -4.07 11.11 -10.14
C VAL A 178 -2.76 11.86 -10.31
N ARG A 179 -2.04 11.64 -11.43
CA ARG A 179 -0.79 12.34 -11.72
C ARG A 179 -0.97 13.85 -11.85
N ALA A 180 -2.07 14.28 -12.46
CA ALA A 180 -2.41 15.69 -12.62
C ALA A 180 -2.87 16.34 -11.31
N ARG A 181 -3.48 15.58 -10.40
CA ARG A 181 -4.02 16.08 -9.13
C ARG A 181 -3.71 15.13 -7.97
N PRO A 182 -2.44 14.99 -7.57
CA PRO A 182 -2.08 13.97 -6.59
C PRO A 182 -2.73 14.24 -5.21
N ALA A 183 -3.18 15.47 -4.92
CA ALA A 183 -3.66 15.88 -3.59
C ALA A 183 -5.05 15.33 -3.28
N ARG A 184 -5.72 14.82 -4.31
CA ARG A 184 -7.03 14.20 -4.23
C ARG A 184 -6.95 12.70 -3.96
N SER A 185 -5.78 12.09 -4.17
CA SER A 185 -5.59 10.66 -3.98
C SER A 185 -4.82 10.38 -2.70
N PRO A 186 -5.21 9.35 -1.92
CA PRO A 186 -4.37 8.82 -0.86
C PRO A 186 -3.21 7.97 -1.42
N THR A 187 -3.33 7.43 -2.63
CA THR A 187 -2.30 6.62 -3.30
C THR A 187 -1.39 7.53 -4.16
N ARG A 188 -0.08 7.45 -3.92
CA ARG A 188 0.96 8.15 -4.69
C ARG A 188 1.93 7.15 -5.32
#